data_AF-A0A7J3D3U4-F1
#
_entry.id   AF-A0A7J3D3U4-F1
#
_cell.length_a   1.000
_cell.length_b   1.000
_cell.length_c   1.000
_cell.angle_alpha   90.00
_cell.angle_beta   90.00
_cell.angle_gamma   90.00
#
_symmetry.space_group_name_H-M   'P 1'
#
loop_
_entity.id
_entity.type
_entity.pdbx_description
1 polymer ?
#
loop_
_entity_poly.entity_id
_entity_poly.type
_entity_poly.pdbx_seq_one_letter_code
_entity_poly.pdbx_strand_id
1 'polypeptide(L)' 'MKSLLRKCRRCLIYTLDENCPKCGSSTVTPHPAKFSPDDKYSYLRIKLKHPEP' A
#
# COMPACT_ATOMS: atom_id res chain seq x y z
N MET A 1 -10.42 -10.34 -4.74
CA MET A 1 -10.51 -9.12 -5.57
C MET A 1 -9.10 -8.58 -5.75
N LYS A 2 -8.53 -8.71 -6.95
CA LYS A 2 -7.26 -8.07 -7.30
C LYS A 2 -7.59 -6.64 -7.72
N SER A 3 -7.06 -5.63 -7.02
CA SER A 3 -7.21 -4.25 -7.49
C SER A 3 -6.21 -3.98 -8.60
N LEU A 4 -6.71 -3.55 -9.75
CA LEU A 4 -5.91 -3.17 -10.91
C LEU A 4 -5.36 -1.75 -10.80
N LEU A 5 -5.99 -0.91 -9.97
CA LEU A 5 -5.59 0.48 -9.82
C LEU A 5 -4.26 0.56 -9.04
N ARG A 6 -3.28 1.27 -9.59
CA ARG A 6 -1.99 1.55 -8.96
C ARG A 6 -1.76 3.06 -8.87
N LYS A 7 -0.93 3.48 -7.94
CA LYS A 7 -0.57 4.87 -7.69
C LYS A 7 0.94 5.00 -7.56
N CYS A 8 1.48 6.02 -8.22
CA CYS A 8 2.88 6.40 -8.04
C CYS A 8 3.07 7.13 -6.70
N ARG A 9 4.01 6.67 -5.85
CA ARG A 9 4.31 7.36 -4.58
C ARG A 9 5.00 8.72 -4.74
N ARG A 10 5.75 8.92 -5.84
CA ARG A 10 6.44 10.18 -6.14
C ARG A 10 5.54 11.22 -6.80
N CYS A 11 4.98 10.90 -7.96
CA CYS A 11 4.15 11.82 -8.73
C CYS A 11 2.66 11.85 -8.32
N LEU A 12 2.21 10.93 -7.47
CA LEU A 12 0.81 10.78 -7.04
C LEU A 12 -0.20 10.47 -8.15
N ILE A 13 0.28 10.17 -9.37
CA ILE A 13 -0.55 9.80 -10.52
C ILE A 13 -1.05 8.36 -10.38
N TYR A 14 -2.30 8.15 -10.76
CA TYR A 14 -2.89 6.82 -10.88
C TYR A 14 -2.62 6.22 -12.26
N THR A 15 -2.32 4.93 -12.28
CA THR A 15 -2.06 4.16 -13.50
C THR A 15 -2.48 2.71 -13.26
N LEU A 16 -2.65 1.94 -14.34
CA LEU A 16 -2.80 0.49 -14.27
C LEU A 16 -1.45 -0.22 -14.44
N ASP A 17 -0.44 0.52 -14.89
CA ASP A 17 0.88 0.01 -15.19
C ASP A 17 1.75 -0.16 -13.94
N GLU A 18 2.75 -1.03 -14.05
CA GLU A 18 3.70 -1.28 -12.96
C GLU A 18 4.65 -0.12 -12.73
N ASN A 19 4.93 0.64 -13.79
CA ASN A 19 5.82 1.78 -13.76
C ASN A 19 5.03 3.07 -14.00
N CYS A 20 5.42 4.14 -13.32
CA CYS A 20 4.79 5.44 -13.51
C CYS A 20 5.16 5.98 -14.90
N PRO A 21 4.19 6.34 -15.76
CA PRO A 21 4.48 6.85 -17.11
C PRO A 21 5.18 8.22 -17.10
N LYS A 22 5.14 8.96 -15.98
CA LYS A 22 5.77 10.29 -15.85
C LYS A 22 7.21 10.24 -15.34
N CYS A 23 7.52 9.34 -14.42
CA CYS A 23 8.82 9.33 -13.72
C CYS A 23 9.51 7.98 -13.68
N GLY A 24 8.93 6.94 -14.28
CA GLY A 24 9.48 5.59 -14.35
C GLY A 24 9.48 4.80 -13.02
N SER A 25 9.17 5.42 -11.88
CA SER A 25 9.19 4.73 -10.58
C SER A 25 8.10 3.66 -10.46
N SER A 26 8.37 2.60 -9.72
CA SER A 26 7.41 1.53 -9.41
C SER A 26 6.15 2.08 -8.72
N THR A 27 4.99 1.70 -9.22
CA THR A 27 3.68 2.09 -8.68
C THR A 27 3.24 1.10 -7.60
N VAL A 28 2.31 1.48 -6.72
CA VAL A 28 1.81 0.63 -5.63
C VAL A 28 0.29 0.60 -5.64
N THR A 29 -0.32 -0.45 -5.09
CA THR A 29 -1.77 -0.47 -4.90
C THR A 29 -2.17 0.63 -3.89
N PRO A 30 -3.12 1.52 -4.24
CA PRO A 30 -3.55 2.60 -3.36
C PRO A 30 -4.56 2.13 -2.31
N HIS A 31 -5.22 0.98 -2.53
CA HIS A 31 -6.19 0.47 -1.58
C HIS A 31 -5.51 -0.04 -0.31
N PRO A 32 -6.10 0.23 0.87
CA PRO A 32 -5.62 -0.31 2.12
C PRO A 32 -5.79 -1.83 2.16
N ALA A 33 -5.04 -2.48 3.04
CA ALA A 33 -5.28 -3.87 3.40
C ALA A 33 -6.71 -4.03 3.94
N LYS A 34 -7.33 -5.19 3.68
CA LYS A 34 -8.67 -5.50 4.20
C LYS A 34 -8.63 -5.51 5.72
N PHE A 35 -9.63 -4.87 6.33
CA PHE A 35 -9.82 -4.93 7.78
C PHE A 35 -10.48 -6.25 8.18
N SER A 36 -10.03 -6.83 9.29
CA SER A 36 -10.68 -7.96 9.96
C SER A 36 -10.78 -7.66 11.45
N PRO A 37 -11.96 -7.79 12.08
CA PRO A 37 -12.08 -7.66 13.54
C PRO A 37 -11.33 -8.79 14.27
N ASP A 38 -11.21 -9.97 13.66
CA ASP A 38 -10.48 -11.13 14.18
C ASP A 38 -9.00 -11.16 13.74
N ASP A 39 -8.36 -9.99 13.58
CA ASP A 39 -6.97 -9.91 13.13
C ASP A 39 -6.00 -10.43 14.20
N LYS A 40 -5.69 -11.73 14.16
CA LYS A 40 -4.77 -12.44 15.08
C LYS A 40 -3.39 -11.77 15.19
N TYR A 41 -2.97 -11.03 14.16
CA TYR A 41 -1.66 -10.37 14.10
C TYR A 41 -1.71 -8.86 14.38
N SER A 42 -2.86 -8.33 14.83
CA SER A 42 -3.06 -6.90 15.11
C SER A 42 -2.02 -6.35 16.11
N TYR A 43 -1.74 -7.08 17.19
CA TYR A 43 -0.72 -6.71 18.18
C TYR A 43 0.67 -6.53 17.55
N LEU A 44 1.10 -7.48 16.71
CA LEU A 44 2.40 -7.40 16.03
C LEU A 44 2.46 -6.21 15.06
N ARG A 45 1.38 -5.94 14.32
CA ARG A 45 1.31 -4.78 13.42
C ARG A 45 1.43 -3.46 14.18
N ILE A 46 0.81 -3.35 15.35
CA ILE A 46 0.89 -2.15 16.21
C ILE A 46 2.32 -1.99 16.73
N LYS A 47 2.93 -3.05 17.28
CA LYS A 47 4.31 -3.03 17.80
C LYS A 47 5.34 -2.65 16.73
N LEU A 48 5.21 -3.16 15.51
CA LEU A 48 6.11 -2.81 14.39
C LEU A 48 5.94 -1.35 13.93
N LYS A 49 4.73 -0.80 14.04
CA LYS A 49 4.44 0.59 13.65
C LYS A 49 4.89 1.60 14.71
N HIS A 50 4.82 1.20 15.98
CA HIS A 50 5.19 1.99 17.14
C HIS A 50 6.25 1.23 17.94
N PRO A 51 7.50 1.17 17.45
CA PRO A 51 8.58 0.62 18.25
C PRO A 51 8.69 1.44 19.53
N GLU A 52 8.62 0.75 20.65
CA GLU A 52 8.99 1.28 21.96
C GLU A 52 10.44 1.83 21.89
N PRO A 53 10.71 3.02 22.47
CA PRO A 53 12.01 3.68 22.40
C PRO A 53 13.13 2.88 23.08
#